data_AF-A0A414IVG8-F1
#
_entry.id   AF-A0A414IVG8-F1
#
_cell.length_a   1.000
_cell.length_b   1.000
_cell.length_c   1.000
_cell.angle_alpha   90.00
_cell.angle_beta   90.00
_cell.angle_gamma   90.00
#
_symmetry.space_group_name_H-M   'P 1'
#
loop_
_entity.id
_entity.type
_entity.pdbx_description
1 polymer ?
#
loop_
_entity_poly.entity_id
_entity_poly.type
_entity_poly.pdbx_seq_one_letter_code
_entity_poly.pdbx_strand_id
1 'polypeptide(L)'
;MNKFDVIKKYIDEFDYYGLLASCAPNDEFDSYSHKFADVISENCTVEEIARIIAETMDKAFAEEINPEKFMETARLNRTELYGEG
;
A
#
# COMPACT_ATOMS: atom_id res chain seq x y z
N MET A 1 0.85 13.99 -9.73
CA MET A 1 0.49 13.12 -8.61
C MET A 1 1.80 12.60 -8.02
N ASN A 2 2.06 12.78 -6.71
CA ASN A 2 3.25 12.18 -6.09
C ASN A 2 3.00 10.68 -5.90
N LYS A 3 4.03 9.84 -6.03
CA LYS A 3 3.88 8.39 -5.82
C LYS A 3 3.28 8.06 -4.45
N PHE A 4 3.75 8.81 -3.46
CA PHE A 4 3.25 8.83 -2.10
C PHE A 4 1.73 9.03 -2.02
N ASP A 5 1.18 9.99 -2.77
CA ASP A 5 -0.23 10.39 -2.71
C ASP A 5 -1.14 9.30 -3.25
N VAL A 6 -0.72 8.66 -4.35
CA VAL A 6 -1.42 7.53 -4.96
C VAL A 6 -1.43 6.33 -4.00
N ILE A 7 -0.26 5.99 -3.46
CA ILE A 7 -0.13 4.88 -2.50
C ILE A 7 -0.95 5.16 -1.25
N LYS A 8 -0.85 6.37 -0.68
CA LYS A 8 -1.63 6.77 0.49
C LYS A 8 -3.12 6.63 0.22
N LYS A 9 -3.62 7.20 -0.89
CA LYS A 9 -5.03 7.11 -1.28
C LYS A 9 -5.54 5.68 -1.32
N TYR A 10 -4.83 4.77 -1.99
CA TYR A 10 -5.29 3.39 -2.11
C TYR A 10 -5.15 2.58 -0.83
N ILE A 11 -4.14 2.85 0.01
CA ILE A 11 -4.02 2.23 1.33
C ILE A 11 -5.13 2.75 2.26
N ASP A 12 -5.47 4.04 2.15
CA ASP A 12 -6.54 4.70 2.90
C ASP A 12 -7.92 4.18 2.49
N GLU A 13 -8.18 4.06 1.18
CA GLU A 13 -9.41 3.48 0.64
C GLU A 13 -9.53 1.97 0.93
N PHE A 14 -8.41 1.25 1.04
CA PHE A 14 -8.43 -0.19 1.26
C PHE A 14 -8.77 -0.57 2.70
N ASP A 15 -8.70 0.37 3.65
CA ASP A 15 -9.17 0.31 5.04
C ASP A 15 -9.32 -1.12 5.60
N TYR A 16 -8.23 -1.90 5.50
CA TYR A 16 -8.23 -3.37 5.64
C TYR A 16 -8.65 -3.84 7.05
N TYR A 17 -8.83 -2.89 7.98
CA TYR A 17 -9.27 -3.11 9.36
C TYR A 17 -10.10 -1.97 9.96
N GLY A 18 -10.54 -0.94 9.22
CA GLY A 18 -11.10 0.23 9.91
C GLY A 18 -10.07 1.05 10.68
N LEU A 19 -8.79 0.95 10.33
CA LEU A 19 -7.71 1.55 11.13
C LEU A 19 -7.71 3.08 11.04
N LEU A 20 -8.19 3.64 9.93
CA LEU A 20 -8.47 5.07 9.83
C LEU A 20 -9.66 5.49 10.70
N ALA A 21 -10.61 4.58 10.95
CA ALA A 21 -11.73 4.81 11.84
C ALA A 21 -11.31 4.84 13.34
N SER A 22 -10.07 4.47 13.69
CA SER A 22 -9.60 4.42 15.08
C SER A 22 -8.94 5.70 15.61
N CYS A 23 -9.07 6.84 14.93
CA CYS A 23 -8.44 8.12 15.35
C CYS A 23 -6.90 8.06 15.49
N ALA A 24 -6.23 7.17 14.75
CA ALA A 24 -4.78 7.25 14.63
C ALA A 24 -4.40 8.55 13.92
N PRO A 25 -3.44 9.34 14.43
CA PRO A 25 -3.00 10.54 13.75
C PRO A 25 -2.50 10.17 12.35
N ASN A 26 -2.91 10.94 11.34
CA ASN A 26 -2.64 10.72 9.91
C ASN A 26 -1.14 10.45 9.60
N ASP A 27 -0.26 10.92 10.50
CA ASP A 27 1.20 10.87 10.44
C ASP A 27 1.81 9.44 10.47
N GLU A 28 1.16 8.47 11.12
CA GLU A 28 1.72 7.10 11.19
C GLU A 28 1.66 6.40 9.82
N PHE A 29 0.63 6.69 9.03
CA PHE A 29 0.49 6.17 7.66
C PHE A 29 1.41 6.90 6.66
N ASP A 30 1.82 8.14 6.93
CA ASP A 30 2.81 8.84 6.11
C ASP A 30 4.16 8.11 6.12
N SER A 31 4.58 7.54 7.25
CA SER A 31 5.82 6.76 7.32
C SER A 31 5.76 5.49 6.47
N TYR A 32 4.63 4.79 6.46
CA TYR A 32 4.44 3.59 5.64
C TYR A 32 4.35 3.94 4.15
N SER A 33 3.60 4.97 3.79
CA SER A 33 3.47 5.42 2.40
C SER A 33 4.79 5.93 1.82
N HIS A 34 5.66 6.55 2.63
CA HIS A 34 7.02 6.88 2.21
C HIS A 34 7.86 5.64 1.94
N LYS A 35 7.80 4.64 2.83
CA LYS A 35 8.50 3.38 2.67
C LYS A 35 8.02 2.63 1.43
N PHE A 36 6.72 2.60 1.20
CA PHE A 36 6.15 2.02 -0.01
C PHE A 36 6.54 2.79 -1.27
N ALA A 37 6.55 4.12 -1.25
CA ALA A 37 6.97 4.91 -2.40
C ALA A 37 8.47 4.73 -2.74
N ASP A 38 9.30 4.41 -1.75
CA ASP A 38 10.72 4.08 -1.93
C ASP A 38 10.92 2.68 -2.53
N VAL A 39 10.17 1.69 -2.02
CA VAL A 39 10.27 0.29 -2.47
C VAL A 39 9.54 0.05 -3.81
N ILE A 40 8.36 0.63 -4.01
CA ILE A 40 7.54 0.47 -5.21
C ILE A 40 8.11 1.30 -6.36
N SER A 41 8.85 0.63 -7.23
CA SER A 41 9.38 1.18 -8.47
C SER A 41 8.61 0.69 -9.70
N GLU A 42 8.84 1.29 -10.87
CA GLU A 42 8.20 0.90 -12.14
C GLU A 42 8.47 -0.57 -12.51
N ASN A 43 9.61 -1.09 -12.05
CA ASN A 43 10.04 -2.47 -12.24
C ASN A 43 9.27 -3.46 -11.37
N CYS A 44 8.59 -2.99 -10.33
CA CYS A 44 7.82 -3.87 -9.45
C CYS A 44 6.56 -4.34 -10.17
N THR A 45 6.33 -5.65 -10.15
CA THR A 45 5.07 -6.22 -10.63
C THR A 45 3.95 -6.02 -9.61
N VAL A 46 2.71 -6.21 -10.05
CA VAL A 46 1.53 -6.17 -9.16
C VAL A 46 1.71 -7.12 -7.97
N GLU A 47 2.23 -8.32 -8.21
CA GLU A 47 2.47 -9.32 -7.17
C GLU A 47 3.55 -8.90 -6.16
N GLU A 48 4.60 -8.20 -6.62
CA GLU A 48 5.62 -7.66 -5.73
C GLU A 48 5.06 -6.54 -4.86
N ILE A 49 4.33 -5.61 -5.47
CA ILE A 49 3.68 -4.51 -4.74
C ILE A 49 2.74 -5.09 -3.67
N ALA A 50 1.92 -6.08 -4.03
CA ALA A 50 1.01 -6.74 -3.11
C ALA A 50 1.75 -7.44 -1.95
N ARG A 51 2.87 -8.12 -2.25
CA ARG A 51 3.74 -8.72 -1.22
C ARG A 51 4.37 -7.69 -0.29
N ILE A 52 4.88 -6.59 -0.83
CA ILE A 52 5.50 -5.52 -0.03
C ILE A 52 4.48 -4.92 0.95
N ILE A 53 3.25 -4.66 0.47
CA ILE A 53 2.17 -4.15 1.32
C ILE A 53 1.82 -5.19 2.40
N ALA A 54 1.60 -6.44 2.00
CA ALA A 54 1.26 -7.51 2.94
C ALA A 54 2.33 -7.76 4.00
N GLU A 55 3.62 -7.83 3.62
CA GLU A 55 4.72 -7.99 4.57
C GLU A 55 4.84 -6.81 5.55
N THR A 56 4.53 -5.60 5.09
CA THR A 56 4.58 -4.41 5.94
C THR A 56 3.42 -4.40 6.92
N MET A 57 2.23 -4.81 6.48
CA MET A 57 1.06 -4.96 7.34
C MET A 57 1.24 -6.15 8.30
N ASP A 58 1.76 -7.28 7.84
CA ASP A 58 2.09 -8.45 8.67
C ASP A 58 3.02 -8.06 9.82
N LYS A 59 4.08 -7.29 9.53
CA LYS A 59 4.99 -6.77 10.55
C LYS A 59 4.35 -5.73 11.47
N ALA A 60 3.43 -4.91 10.97
CA ALA A 60 2.77 -3.86 11.76
C ALA A 60 1.71 -4.44 12.72
N PHE A 61 0.96 -5.45 12.27
CA PHE A 61 -0.13 -6.09 13.02
C PHE A 61 0.29 -7.41 13.69
N ALA A 62 1.51 -7.88 13.42
CA ALA A 62 2.01 -9.19 13.84
C ALA A 62 1.03 -10.33 13.49
N GLU A 63 0.43 -10.26 12.29
CA GLU A 63 -0.60 -11.19 11.81
C GLU A 63 -0.25 -11.69 10.41
N GLU A 64 -0.52 -12.97 10.13
CA GLU A 64 -0.30 -13.58 8.81
C GLU A 64 -1.26 -13.00 7.78
N ILE A 65 -0.79 -11.98 7.06
CA ILE A 65 -1.57 -11.26 6.05
C ILE A 65 -1.28 -11.83 4.66
N ASN A 66 -2.31 -12.38 4.00
CA ASN A 66 -2.16 -12.98 2.68
C ASN A 66 -2.01 -11.89 1.59
N PRO A 67 -0.91 -11.85 0.82
CA PRO A 67 -0.68 -10.84 -0.22
C PRO A 67 -1.72 -10.84 -1.34
N GLU A 68 -2.40 -11.96 -1.58
CA GLU A 68 -3.46 -12.05 -2.59
C GLU A 68 -4.57 -11.01 -2.37
N LYS A 69 -4.83 -10.62 -1.11
CA LYS A 69 -5.85 -9.61 -0.82
C LYS A 69 -5.44 -8.22 -1.31
N PHE A 70 -4.15 -7.94 -1.45
CA PHE A 70 -3.62 -6.66 -1.91
C PHE A 70 -3.34 -6.62 -3.42
N MET A 71 -3.59 -7.71 -4.15
CA MET A 71 -3.37 -7.77 -5.60
C MET A 71 -4.18 -6.71 -6.36
N GLU A 72 -5.43 -6.48 -5.95
CA GLU A 72 -6.29 -5.47 -6.57
C GLU A 72 -5.78 -4.05 -6.29
N THR A 73 -5.47 -3.74 -5.03
CA THR A 73 -4.88 -2.46 -4.59
C THR A 73 -3.54 -2.20 -5.27
N ALA A 74 -2.70 -3.22 -5.38
CA ALA A 74 -1.42 -3.16 -6.07
C ALA A 74 -1.57 -2.89 -7.57
N ARG A 75 -2.59 -3.49 -8.20
CA ARG A 75 -2.91 -3.27 -9.60
C ARG A 75 -3.34 -1.83 -9.84
N LEU A 76 -4.27 -1.34 -9.02
CA LEU A 76 -4.76 0.05 -9.09
C LEU A 76 -3.62 1.06 -8.88
N ASN A 77 -2.79 0.84 -7.85
CA ASN A 77 -1.60 1.64 -7.61
C ASN A 77 -0.67 1.66 -8.83
N ARG A 78 -0.31 0.49 -9.36
CA ARG A 78 0.61 0.40 -10.50
C ARG A 78 0.05 1.09 -11.74
N THR A 79 -1.23 0.90 -12.03
CA THR A 79 -1.92 1.55 -13.15
C THR A 79 -1.96 3.07 -12.99
N GLU A 80 -2.24 3.59 -11.80
CA GLU A 80 -2.30 5.04 -11.56
C GLU A 80 -0.90 5.69 -11.46
N LEU A 81 0.11 4.95 -10.99
CA LEU A 81 1.50 5.41 -10.87
C LEU A 81 2.27 5.41 -12.19
N TYR A 82 2.10 4.36 -13.00
CA TYR A 82 2.95 4.11 -14.16
C TYR A 82 2.17 3.98 -15.48
N GLY A 83 0.84 4.03 -15.44
CA GLY A 83 -0.02 3.80 -16.60
C GLY A 83 -0.06 2.32 -17.01
N GLU A 84 -1.05 1.93 -17.80
CA GLU A 84 -0.94 0.69 -18.59
C GLU A 84 0.14 0.90 -19.65
N GLY A 85 1.25 0.16 -19.53
CA GLY A 85 2.21 -0.02 -20.62
C GLY A 85 1.63 -0.90 -21.72
#